data_AF-A0A3E0MVY7-F1
#
_entry.id   AF-A0A3E0MVY7-F1
#
_cell.length_a   1.000
_cell.length_b   1.000
_cell.length_c   1.000
_cell.angle_alpha   90.00
_cell.angle_beta   90.00
_cell.angle_gamma   90.00
#
_symmetry.space_group_name_H-M   'P 1'
#
loop_
_entity.id
_entity.type
_entity.pdbx_description
1 polymer ?
#
loop_
_entity_poly.entity_id
_entity_poly.type
_entity_poly.pdbx_seq_one_letter_code
_entity_poly.pdbx_strand_id
1 'polypeptide(L)'
;RKLGMVLHVPFAFSFAVLAYITLVIIRPVLLGAWGHGFPYGIMSHLDWVSNVGYQFLHFHYNPAHMLAVTFFFTTALALSMHGSLILMATNPRAGETVKTGEHENTYFRDDIGYSIGALGIHRLGTFVAISAAFWSAVCIVISGPFWTKGWPEWWNWWLTLPIWY
;
A
#
# COMPACT_ATOMS: atom_id res chain seq x y z
N ARG A 1 25.10 -12.48 7.94
CA ARG A 1 25.19 -12.51 6.46
C ARG A 1 26.46 -11.80 6.00
N LYS A 2 26.94 -12.05 4.77
CA LYS A 2 28.23 -11.57 4.21
C LYS A 2 28.58 -10.09 4.50
N LEU A 3 27.59 -9.18 4.45
CA LEU A 3 27.80 -7.73 4.61
C LEU A 3 27.58 -7.20 6.05
N GLY A 4 27.29 -8.04 7.04
CA GLY A 4 27.00 -7.58 8.41
C GLY A 4 25.71 -6.74 8.59
N MET A 5 24.94 -6.50 7.52
CA MET A 5 23.69 -5.74 7.56
C MET A 5 22.51 -6.54 8.11
N VAL A 6 21.56 -5.82 8.71
CA VAL A 6 20.26 -6.33 9.17
C VAL A 6 19.36 -6.72 7.97
N LEU A 7 18.32 -7.50 8.23
CA LEU A 7 17.47 -8.16 7.22
C LEU A 7 16.21 -7.36 6.81
N HIS A 8 16.20 -6.03 6.93
CA HIS A 8 15.02 -5.22 6.59
C HIS A 8 14.57 -5.37 5.12
N VAL A 9 15.51 -5.38 4.18
CA VAL A 9 15.21 -5.49 2.74
C VAL A 9 14.50 -6.82 2.37
N PRO A 10 15.03 -8.01 2.70
CA PRO A 10 14.33 -9.26 2.41
C PRO A 10 13.01 -9.38 3.18
N PHE A 11 12.90 -8.80 4.38
CA PHE A 11 11.64 -8.74 5.12
C PHE A 11 10.59 -7.88 4.40
N ALA A 12 10.94 -6.69 3.91
CA ALA A 12 10.02 -5.88 3.12
C ALA A 12 9.62 -6.58 1.82
N PHE A 13 10.58 -7.23 1.14
CA PHE A 13 10.32 -7.99 -0.09
C PHE A 13 9.37 -9.17 0.13
N SER A 14 9.39 -9.82 1.31
CA SER A 14 8.49 -10.94 1.56
C SER A 14 7.01 -10.56 1.52
N PHE A 15 6.65 -9.28 1.70
CA PHE A 15 5.26 -8.83 1.54
C PHE A 15 4.81 -8.77 0.08
N ALA A 16 5.71 -8.47 -0.86
CA ALA A 16 5.42 -8.57 -2.29
C ALA A 16 5.22 -10.05 -2.69
N VAL A 17 6.08 -10.93 -2.18
CA VAL A 17 5.96 -12.38 -2.37
C VAL A 17 4.65 -12.90 -1.76
N LEU A 18 4.30 -12.44 -0.55
CA LEU A 18 3.04 -12.76 0.10
C LEU A 18 1.83 -12.34 -0.75
N ALA A 19 1.83 -11.13 -1.31
CA ALA A 19 0.74 -10.66 -2.18
C ALA A 19 0.59 -11.55 -3.43
N TYR A 20 1.70 -11.95 -4.06
CA TYR A 20 1.66 -12.89 -5.18
C TYR A 20 1.12 -14.27 -4.77
N ILE A 21 1.69 -14.88 -3.72
CA ILE A 21 1.24 -16.17 -3.17
C ILE A 21 -0.25 -16.11 -2.79
N THR A 22 -0.70 -14.96 -2.30
CA THR A 22 -2.10 -14.76 -1.93
C THR A 22 -3.03 -14.93 -3.13
N LEU A 23 -2.66 -14.36 -4.28
CA LEU A 23 -3.45 -14.39 -5.50
C LEU A 23 -3.45 -15.76 -6.19
N VAL A 24 -2.31 -16.45 -6.21
CA VAL A 24 -2.14 -17.70 -6.98
C VAL A 24 -2.20 -18.98 -6.16
N ILE A 25 -2.07 -18.89 -4.83
CA ILE A 25 -2.11 -20.05 -3.93
C ILE A 25 -3.21 -19.92 -2.88
N ILE A 26 -3.14 -18.93 -1.99
CA ILE A 26 -4.01 -18.89 -0.80
C ILE A 26 -5.49 -18.74 -1.19
N ARG A 27 -5.83 -17.70 -1.96
CA ARG A 27 -7.22 -17.47 -2.39
C ARG A 27 -7.75 -18.61 -3.28
N PRO A 28 -7.02 -19.12 -4.28
CA PRO A 28 -7.46 -20.27 -5.06
C PRO A 28 -7.72 -21.53 -4.23
N VAL A 29 -6.87 -21.82 -3.24
CA VAL A 29 -7.09 -22.94 -2.30
C VAL A 29 -8.37 -22.73 -1.48
N LEU A 30 -8.58 -21.53 -0.93
CA LEU A 30 -9.79 -21.20 -0.18
C LEU A 30 -11.08 -21.29 -1.02
N LEU A 31 -10.98 -21.06 -2.33
CA LEU A 31 -12.08 -21.20 -3.28
C LEU A 31 -12.19 -22.61 -3.89
N GLY A 32 -11.26 -23.52 -3.57
CA GLY A 32 -11.29 -24.91 -4.01
C GLY A 32 -10.85 -25.18 -5.45
N ALA A 33 -10.32 -24.19 -6.18
CA ALA A 33 -9.86 -24.38 -7.56
C ALA A 33 -8.73 -23.43 -7.96
N TRP A 34 -7.68 -23.98 -8.60
CA TRP A 34 -6.55 -23.21 -9.13
C TRP A 34 -6.93 -22.19 -10.21
N GLY A 35 -8.05 -22.42 -10.91
CA GLY A 35 -8.59 -21.53 -11.94
C GLY A 35 -8.99 -20.14 -11.43
N HIS A 36 -9.03 -19.92 -10.11
CA HIS A 36 -9.22 -18.60 -9.53
C HIS A 36 -7.95 -17.74 -9.50
N GLY A 37 -6.77 -18.31 -9.75
CA GLY A 37 -5.52 -17.57 -9.92
C GLY A 37 -5.51 -16.75 -11.21
N PHE A 38 -4.70 -15.68 -11.26
CA PHE A 38 -4.61 -14.83 -12.45
C PHE A 38 -3.70 -15.47 -13.52
N PRO A 39 -3.95 -15.23 -14.82
CA PRO A 39 -3.13 -15.74 -15.91
C PRO A 39 -1.84 -14.93 -16.09
N TYR A 40 -0.76 -15.58 -16.51
CA TYR A 40 0.50 -14.90 -16.82
C TYR A 40 0.50 -14.32 -18.24
N GLY A 41 0.00 -13.10 -18.38
CA GLY A 41 0.09 -12.34 -19.62
C GLY A 41 -0.17 -10.85 -19.41
N ILE A 42 0.46 -9.99 -20.22
CA ILE A 42 0.45 -8.53 -20.04
C ILE A 42 -0.99 -7.99 -20.04
N MET A 43 -1.83 -8.38 -21.00
CA MET A 43 -3.23 -7.92 -21.04
C MET A 43 -4.18 -8.86 -20.28
N SER A 44 -3.95 -10.18 -20.35
CA SER A 44 -4.86 -11.15 -19.75
C SER A 44 -4.95 -11.07 -18.23
N HIS A 45 -3.88 -10.65 -17.53
CA HIS A 45 -3.98 -10.42 -16.09
C HIS A 45 -4.83 -9.18 -15.76
N LEU A 46 -4.87 -8.16 -16.62
CA LEU A 46 -5.74 -6.99 -16.46
C LEU A 46 -7.21 -7.36 -16.69
N ASP A 47 -7.49 -8.24 -17.66
CA ASP A 47 -8.82 -8.80 -17.85
C ASP A 47 -9.28 -9.57 -16.61
N TRP A 48 -8.39 -10.36 -15.99
CA TRP A 48 -8.67 -11.03 -14.72
C TRP A 48 -8.96 -10.04 -13.60
N VAL A 49 -8.14 -8.98 -13.44
CA VAL A 49 -8.34 -7.95 -12.41
C VAL A 49 -9.72 -7.29 -12.58
N SER A 50 -10.06 -6.91 -13.81
CA SER A 50 -11.36 -6.30 -14.14
C SER A 50 -12.51 -7.23 -13.77
N ASN A 51 -12.48 -8.47 -14.26
CA ASN A 51 -13.55 -9.44 -14.04
C ASN A 51 -13.73 -9.77 -12.56
N VAL A 52 -12.63 -10.01 -11.83
CA VAL A 52 -12.70 -10.27 -10.37
C VAL A 52 -13.23 -9.06 -9.62
N GLY A 53 -12.87 -7.83 -10.02
CA GLY A 53 -13.42 -6.62 -9.42
C GLY A 53 -14.94 -6.51 -9.59
N TYR A 54 -15.44 -6.75 -10.81
CA TYR A 54 -16.86 -6.65 -11.13
C TYR A 54 -17.73 -7.81 -10.61
N GLN A 55 -17.14 -8.96 -10.29
CA GLN A 55 -17.85 -10.05 -9.59
C GLN A 55 -18.46 -9.59 -8.25
N PHE A 56 -17.89 -8.57 -7.62
CA PHE A 56 -18.38 -7.98 -6.38
C PHE A 56 -19.00 -6.58 -6.59
N LEU A 57 -19.55 -6.36 -7.79
CA LEU A 57 -20.12 -5.09 -8.28
C LEU A 57 -19.08 -3.96 -8.35
N HIS A 58 -18.82 -3.30 -7.23
CA HIS A 58 -17.88 -2.18 -7.15
C HIS A 58 -16.80 -2.46 -6.11
N PHE A 59 -15.66 -2.98 -6.57
CA PHE A 59 -14.52 -3.31 -5.72
C PHE A 59 -13.92 -2.11 -4.97
N HIS A 60 -14.21 -0.88 -5.43
CA HIS A 60 -13.88 0.36 -4.72
C HIS A 60 -14.46 0.43 -3.30
N TYR A 61 -15.58 -0.25 -3.03
CA TYR A 61 -16.22 -0.29 -1.72
C TYR A 61 -15.66 -1.37 -0.79
N ASN A 62 -14.70 -2.17 -1.25
CA ASN A 62 -14.01 -3.12 -0.37
C ASN A 62 -13.18 -2.33 0.66
N PRO A 63 -13.46 -2.45 1.97
CA PRO A 63 -12.81 -1.63 3.00
C PRO A 63 -11.29 -1.87 3.05
N ALA A 64 -10.83 -3.11 2.86
CA ALA A 64 -9.41 -3.41 2.81
C ALA A 64 -8.75 -2.88 1.53
N HIS A 65 -9.48 -2.85 0.40
CA HIS A 65 -8.99 -2.22 -0.82
C HIS A 65 -8.85 -0.70 -0.67
N MET A 66 -9.80 -0.04 0.00
CA MET A 66 -9.70 1.40 0.33
C MET A 66 -8.47 1.71 1.18
N LEU A 67 -8.15 0.86 2.17
CA LEU A 67 -6.92 0.97 2.96
C LEU A 67 -5.68 0.77 2.08
N ALA A 68 -5.66 -0.28 1.26
CA ALA A 68 -4.53 -0.56 0.37
C ALA A 68 -4.24 0.62 -0.59
N VAL A 69 -5.28 1.16 -1.24
CA VAL A 69 -5.17 2.31 -2.15
C VAL A 69 -4.69 3.55 -1.41
N THR A 70 -5.23 3.83 -0.22
CA THR A 70 -4.76 4.94 0.62
C THR A 70 -3.26 4.81 0.90
N PHE A 71 -2.80 3.62 1.31
CA PHE A 71 -1.37 3.40 1.56
C PHE A 71 -0.51 3.49 0.30
N PHE A 72 -1.00 3.06 -0.88
CA PHE A 72 -0.29 3.27 -2.14
C PHE A 72 -0.11 4.76 -2.45
N PHE A 73 -1.18 5.55 -2.32
CA PHE A 73 -1.12 7.00 -2.53
C PHE A 73 -0.21 7.68 -1.52
N THR A 74 -0.31 7.32 -0.24
CA THR A 74 0.58 7.84 0.81
C THR A 74 2.04 7.45 0.57
N THR A 75 2.31 6.25 0.06
CA THR A 75 3.68 5.82 -0.29
C THR A 75 4.26 6.70 -1.39
N ALA A 76 3.50 6.94 -2.47
CA ALA A 76 3.94 7.79 -3.57
C ALA A 76 4.17 9.25 -3.11
N LEU A 77 3.26 9.78 -2.28
CA LEU A 77 3.38 11.10 -1.69
C LEU A 77 4.61 11.21 -0.78
N ALA A 78 4.78 10.28 0.16
CA ALA A 78 5.91 10.29 1.09
C ALA A 78 7.25 10.15 0.35
N LEU A 79 7.31 9.30 -0.68
CA LEU A 79 8.51 9.13 -1.50
C LEU A 79 8.85 10.40 -2.28
N SER A 80 7.86 11.07 -2.88
CA SER A 80 8.10 12.30 -3.64
C SER A 80 8.56 13.44 -2.72
N MET A 81 7.92 13.60 -1.57
CA MET A 81 8.31 14.57 -0.54
C MET A 81 9.71 14.29 0.02
N HIS A 82 10.01 13.02 0.32
CA HIS A 82 11.33 12.64 0.84
C HIS A 82 12.43 12.88 -0.19
N GLY A 83 12.25 12.41 -1.42
CA GLY A 83 13.23 12.57 -2.49
C GLY A 83 13.47 14.05 -2.82
N SER A 84 12.42 14.86 -2.91
CA SER A 84 12.55 16.29 -3.18
C SER A 84 13.25 17.04 -2.05
N LEU A 85 12.99 16.69 -0.78
CA LEU A 85 13.66 17.29 0.37
C LEU A 85 15.17 17.05 0.33
N ILE A 86 15.60 15.81 0.10
CA ILE A 86 17.02 15.47 0.03
C ILE A 86 17.67 16.19 -1.15
N LEU A 87 17.03 16.18 -2.32
CA LEU A 87 17.56 16.89 -3.49
C LEU A 87 17.67 18.39 -3.26
N MET A 88 16.70 19.01 -2.57
CA MET A 88 16.76 20.42 -2.18
C MET A 88 17.94 20.69 -1.23
N ALA A 89 18.16 19.82 -0.25
CA ALA A 89 19.24 19.98 0.70
C ALA A 89 20.63 19.80 0.06
N THR A 90 20.77 18.83 -0.85
CA THR A 90 22.07 18.51 -1.48
C THR A 90 22.36 19.30 -2.75
N ASN A 91 21.34 19.90 -3.39
CA ASN A 91 21.49 20.69 -4.62
C ASN A 91 20.84 22.07 -4.45
N PRO A 92 21.40 22.94 -3.58
CA PRO A 92 20.88 24.28 -3.37
C PRO A 92 21.16 25.18 -4.58
N ARG A 93 20.67 26.42 -4.54
CA ARG A 93 20.91 27.40 -5.61
C ARG A 93 22.40 27.69 -5.79
N ALA A 94 22.78 28.11 -7.00
CA ALA A 94 24.17 28.44 -7.30
C ALA A 94 24.74 29.48 -6.31
N GLY A 95 25.91 29.18 -5.75
CA GLY A 95 26.57 30.02 -4.75
C GLY A 95 26.13 29.73 -3.31
N GLU A 96 25.13 28.88 -3.07
CA GLU A 96 24.76 28.43 -1.73
C GLU A 96 25.49 27.14 -1.34
N THR A 97 25.69 26.95 -0.04
CA THR A 97 26.24 25.71 0.53
C THR A 97 25.16 24.64 0.71
N VAL A 98 25.56 23.37 0.64
CA VAL A 98 24.73 22.20 0.97
C VAL A 98 24.09 22.38 2.34
N LYS A 99 22.78 22.11 2.42
CA LYS A 99 21.99 22.30 3.63
C LYS A 99 22.22 21.16 4.64
N THR A 100 21.81 21.40 5.87
CA THR A 100 21.97 20.46 6.99
C THR A 100 20.66 19.75 7.32
N GLY A 101 20.72 18.69 8.12
CA GLY A 101 19.51 18.04 8.65
C GLY A 101 18.62 18.99 9.47
N GLU A 102 19.16 20.06 10.06
CA GLU A 102 18.34 21.10 10.70
C GLU A 102 17.52 21.89 9.68
N HIS A 103 18.05 22.18 8.49
CA HIS A 103 17.27 22.81 7.42
C HIS A 103 16.13 21.90 6.93
N GLU A 104 16.38 20.59 6.82
CA GLU A 104 15.34 19.61 6.48
C GLU A 104 14.18 19.65 7.50
N ASN A 105 14.52 19.69 8.79
CA ASN A 105 13.53 19.78 9.86
C ASN A 105 12.78 21.11 9.87
N THR A 106 13.49 22.22 9.71
CA THR A 106 12.88 23.55 9.67
C THR A 106 11.90 23.68 8.52
N TYR A 107 12.25 23.19 7.32
CA TYR A 107 11.35 23.23 6.17
C TYR A 107 9.97 22.61 6.47
N PHE A 108 9.95 21.38 6.99
CA PHE A 108 8.69 20.70 7.30
C PHE A 108 7.95 21.27 8.51
N ARG A 109 8.68 21.80 9.50
CA ARG A 109 8.07 22.51 10.63
C ARG A 109 7.41 23.81 10.19
N ASP A 110 8.01 24.53 9.25
CA ASP A 110 7.45 25.77 8.71
C ASP A 110 6.25 25.49 7.79
N ASP A 111 6.30 24.43 6.98
CA ASP A 111 5.25 24.10 6.01
C ASP A 111 4.00 23.48 6.65
N ILE A 112 4.17 22.45 7.48
CA ILE A 112 3.05 21.67 8.05
C ILE A 112 3.07 21.57 9.58
N GLY A 113 3.95 22.31 10.26
CA GLY A 113 4.02 22.33 11.73
C GLY A 113 4.71 21.12 12.35
N TYR A 114 5.24 20.18 11.56
CA TYR A 114 5.83 18.94 12.07
C TYR A 114 6.90 18.37 11.13
N SER A 115 8.03 17.93 11.70
CA SER A 115 9.03 17.11 11.00
C SER A 115 9.18 15.75 11.67
N ILE A 116 9.05 14.68 10.87
CA ILE A 116 9.23 13.29 11.32
C ILE A 116 10.72 12.92 11.49
N GLY A 117 11.63 13.74 10.97
CA GLY A 117 13.08 13.53 11.02
C GLY A 117 13.61 12.44 10.08
N ALA A 118 14.93 12.43 9.89
CA ALA A 118 15.60 11.62 8.87
C ALA A 118 15.40 10.11 9.05
N LEU A 119 15.59 9.54 10.24
CA LEU A 119 15.33 8.11 10.45
C LEU A 119 13.83 7.79 10.40
N GLY A 120 12.99 8.72 10.86
CA GLY A 120 11.54 8.57 10.91
C GLY A 120 10.94 8.37 9.52
N ILE A 121 11.34 9.18 8.53
CA ILE A 121 10.80 9.08 7.17
C ILE A 121 11.13 7.74 6.48
N HIS A 122 12.31 7.16 6.74
CA HIS A 122 12.67 5.83 6.19
C HIS A 122 11.82 4.71 6.80
N ARG A 123 11.55 4.79 8.12
CA ARG A 123 10.67 3.84 8.82
C ARG A 123 9.22 3.99 8.36
N LEU A 124 8.73 5.22 8.26
CA LEU A 124 7.40 5.51 7.75
C LEU A 124 7.24 5.00 6.32
N GLY A 125 8.18 5.33 5.42
CA GLY A 125 8.17 4.87 4.03
C GLY A 125 8.10 3.35 3.90
N THR A 126 8.89 2.64 4.71
CA THR A 126 8.84 1.17 4.78
C THR A 126 7.49 0.68 5.29
N PHE A 127 6.97 1.29 6.36
CA PHE A 127 5.68 0.92 6.95
C PHE A 127 4.51 1.12 5.98
N VAL A 128 4.41 2.27 5.32
CA VAL A 128 3.31 2.55 4.38
C VAL A 128 3.37 1.67 3.14
N ALA A 129 4.57 1.38 2.62
CA ALA A 129 4.75 0.50 1.48
C ALA A 129 4.40 -0.97 1.81
N ILE A 130 4.85 -1.48 2.96
CA ILE A 130 4.48 -2.82 3.44
C ILE A 130 2.98 -2.90 3.71
N SER A 131 2.39 -1.85 4.31
CA SER A 131 0.96 -1.79 4.60
C SER A 131 0.14 -1.83 3.31
N ALA A 132 0.55 -1.14 2.24
CA ALA A 132 -0.10 -1.22 0.94
C ALA A 132 -0.18 -2.67 0.43
N ALA A 133 0.96 -3.38 0.41
CA ALA A 133 1.01 -4.77 -0.03
C ALA A 133 0.20 -5.72 0.88
N PHE A 134 0.27 -5.53 2.20
CA PHE A 134 -0.47 -6.33 3.17
C PHE A 134 -1.99 -6.17 2.98
N TRP A 135 -2.49 -4.93 2.92
CA TRP A 135 -3.92 -4.68 2.73
C TRP A 135 -4.41 -5.10 1.35
N SER A 136 -3.58 -5.09 0.31
CA SER A 136 -3.89 -5.71 -0.99
C SER A 136 -4.07 -7.23 -0.89
N ALA A 137 -3.23 -7.91 -0.11
CA ALA A 137 -3.41 -9.35 0.12
C ALA A 137 -4.71 -9.61 0.91
N VAL A 138 -4.98 -8.83 1.95
CA VAL A 138 -6.21 -8.96 2.74
C VAL A 138 -7.45 -8.73 1.88
N CYS A 139 -7.49 -7.67 1.06
CA CYS A 139 -8.69 -7.30 0.31
C CYS A 139 -9.11 -8.38 -0.69
N ILE A 140 -8.16 -9.09 -1.29
CA ILE A 140 -8.47 -10.15 -2.24
C ILE A 140 -8.81 -11.47 -1.54
N VAL A 141 -8.18 -11.80 -0.41
CA VAL A 141 -8.49 -13.00 0.38
C VAL A 141 -9.91 -12.99 0.91
N ILE A 142 -10.38 -11.83 1.38
CA ILE A 142 -11.75 -11.71 1.89
C ILE A 142 -12.82 -11.74 0.78
N SER A 143 -12.43 -11.43 -0.46
CA SER A 143 -13.31 -11.39 -1.63
C SER A 143 -13.56 -12.79 -2.22
N GLY A 144 -14.70 -13.38 -1.88
CA GLY A 144 -15.11 -14.73 -2.26
C GLY A 144 -15.15 -15.66 -1.04
N PRO A 145 -14.00 -16.00 -0.43
CA PRO A 145 -13.97 -16.90 0.73
C PRO A 145 -14.78 -16.42 1.95
N PHE A 146 -14.79 -15.11 2.22
CA PHE A 146 -15.40 -14.55 3.44
C PHE A 146 -16.52 -13.53 3.16
N TRP A 147 -16.61 -13.02 1.93
CA TRP A 147 -17.68 -12.14 1.47
C TRP A 147 -18.04 -12.47 0.02
N THR A 148 -19.29 -12.78 -0.24
CA THR A 148 -19.78 -13.23 -1.56
C THR A 148 -20.70 -12.23 -2.26
N LYS A 149 -21.13 -11.18 -1.56
CA LYS A 149 -22.06 -10.16 -2.09
C LYS A 149 -21.30 -8.97 -2.68
N GLY A 150 -22.04 -8.01 -3.23
CA GLY A 150 -21.44 -6.73 -3.64
C GLY A 150 -20.77 -6.02 -2.48
N TRP A 151 -19.58 -5.44 -2.70
CA TRP A 151 -18.88 -4.67 -1.66
C TRP A 151 -19.64 -3.44 -1.13
N PRO A 152 -20.46 -2.72 -1.92
CA PRO A 152 -21.29 -1.64 -1.37
C PRO A 152 -22.22 -2.11 -0.24
N GLU A 153 -22.79 -3.32 -0.36
CA GLU A 153 -23.71 -3.88 0.64
C GLU A 153 -23.02 -4.17 1.98
N TRP A 154 -21.70 -4.37 1.97
CA TRP A 154 -20.93 -4.58 3.20
C TRP A 154 -21.15 -3.43 4.19
N TRP A 155 -21.26 -2.19 3.71
CA TRP A 155 -21.43 -1.01 4.56
C TRP A 155 -22.82 -0.87 5.20
N ASN A 156 -23.76 -1.76 4.87
CA ASN A 156 -25.08 -1.74 5.49
C ASN A 156 -25.02 -1.99 7.00
N TRP A 157 -24.03 -2.71 7.52
CA TRP A 157 -23.88 -2.90 8.97
C TRP A 157 -23.80 -1.56 9.71
N TRP A 158 -23.20 -0.54 9.08
CA TRP A 158 -23.15 0.82 9.59
C TRP A 158 -24.45 1.57 9.27
N LEU A 159 -24.89 1.57 8.01
CA LEU A 159 -26.08 2.33 7.60
C LEU A 159 -27.35 1.93 8.35
N THR A 160 -27.48 0.67 8.75
CA THR A 160 -28.66 0.15 9.46
C THR A 160 -28.44 -0.02 10.97
N LEU A 161 -27.49 0.73 11.57
CA LEU A 161 -27.32 0.70 13.02
C LEU A 161 -28.59 1.23 13.73
N PRO A 162 -29.11 0.54 14.75
CA PRO A 162 -30.38 0.91 15.41
C PRO A 162 -30.44 2.31 16.04
N ILE A 163 -29.30 2.99 16.21
CA ILE A 163 -29.23 4.32 16.80
C ILE A 163 -29.62 5.44 15.81
N TRP A 164 -29.53 5.20 14.49
CA TRP A 164 -29.89 6.18 13.46
C TRP A 164 -30.78 5.64 12.34
N TYR A 165 -31.03 4.33 12.29
CA TYR A 165 -31.94 3.72 11.33
C TYR A 165 -33.41 3.92 11.71
#